data_AF-A0A1B1I5A7-F1
#
_entry.id   AF-A0A1B1I5A7-F1
#
_cell.length_a   1.000
_cell.length_b   1.000
_cell.length_c   1.000
_cell.angle_alpha   90.00
_cell.angle_beta   90.00
_cell.angle_gamma   90.00
#
_symmetry.space_group_name_H-M   'P 1'
#
loop_
_entity.id
_entity.type
_entity.pdbx_description
1 polymer ?
#
loop_
_entity_poly.entity_id
_entity_poly.type
_entity_poly.pdbx_seq_one_letter_code
_entity_poly.pdbx_strand_id
1 'polypeptide(L)'
;MDIARTSSPTPLPAAYQSPTLINLPSTKLPKKDFVCMYCPAGMWVLKGDALLCFCRMMSSVSYTSEEGDERPVWLCDGLTLAQEGAM
;
A
#
# COMPACT_ATOMS: atom_id res chain seq x y z
N MET A 1 28.45 29.14 25.72
CA MET A 1 28.96 28.52 24.48
C MET A 1 27.91 27.51 24.10
N ASP A 2 26.89 28.01 23.42
CA ASP A 2 25.63 27.33 23.18
C ASP A 2 25.65 26.86 21.74
N ILE A 3 25.72 25.55 21.54
CA ILE A 3 25.54 24.95 20.21
C ILE A 3 24.21 24.20 20.26
N ALA A 4 23.14 24.96 20.03
CA ALA A 4 21.84 24.39 19.69
C ALA A 4 21.97 23.73 18.30
N ARG A 5 22.05 22.39 18.29
CA ARG A 5 22.04 21.59 17.07
C ARG A 5 20.64 21.66 16.46
N THR A 6 20.44 22.57 15.53
CA THR A 6 19.24 22.63 14.69
C THR A 6 19.19 21.38 13.82
N SER A 7 18.46 20.35 14.26
CA SER A 7 18.08 19.24 13.40
C SER A 7 16.99 19.72 12.44
N SER A 8 17.35 20.00 11.20
CA SER A 8 16.37 20.17 10.12
C SER A 8 15.51 18.91 10.04
N PRO A 9 14.16 19.02 9.98
CA PRO A 9 13.33 17.85 9.79
C PRO A 9 13.63 17.27 8.41
N THR A 10 14.16 16.05 8.37
CA THR A 10 14.24 15.26 7.15
C THR A 10 12.83 15.16 6.55
N PRO A 11 12.62 15.48 5.26
CA PRO A 11 11.31 15.31 4.65
C PRO A 11 10.90 13.84 4.81
N LEU A 12 9.73 13.62 5.39
CA LEU A 12 9.15 12.27 5.45
C LEU A 12 9.13 11.72 4.02
N PRO A 13 9.55 10.46 3.79
CA PRO A 13 9.41 9.84 2.49
C PRO A 13 7.98 10.01 2.00
N ALA A 14 7.80 10.47 0.76
CA ALA A 14 6.47 10.54 0.17
C ALA A 14 5.82 9.16 0.30
N ALA A 15 4.58 9.12 0.82
CA ALA A 15 3.87 7.86 1.00
C ALA A 15 3.87 7.08 -0.32
N TYR A 16 4.21 5.78 -0.26
CA TYR A 16 4.23 4.92 -1.44
C TYR A 16 2.86 4.95 -2.12
N GLN A 17 2.86 5.10 -3.45
CA GLN A 17 1.65 5.02 -4.26
C GLN A 17 1.82 3.91 -5.29
N SER A 18 0.83 3.00 -5.34
CA SER A 18 0.82 1.90 -6.31
C SER A 18 0.62 2.43 -7.74
N PRO A 19 1.55 2.16 -8.69
CA PRO A 19 1.36 2.54 -10.09
C PRO A 19 0.11 1.90 -10.71
N THR A 20 -0.22 0.66 -10.32
CA THR A 20 -1.44 0.00 -10.80
C THR A 20 -2.68 0.77 -10.36
N LEU A 21 -2.76 1.18 -9.08
CA LEU A 21 -3.92 1.92 -8.58
C LEU A 21 -4.03 3.32 -9.21
N ILE A 22 -2.91 4.01 -9.43
CA ILE A 22 -2.90 5.33 -10.11
C ILE A 22 -3.48 5.25 -11.52
N ASN A 23 -3.19 4.17 -12.25
CA ASN A 23 -3.61 4.02 -13.65
C ASN A 23 -5.00 3.37 -13.81
N LEU A 24 -5.65 2.97 -12.71
CA LEU A 24 -6.98 2.37 -12.77
C LEU A 24 -8.07 3.44 -12.96
N PRO A 25 -9.10 3.15 -13.77
CA PRO A 25 -10.33 3.93 -13.74
C PRO A 25 -10.92 3.95 -12.33
N SER A 26 -11.49 5.10 -11.93
CA SER A 26 -12.08 5.25 -10.59
C SER A 26 -13.18 4.23 -10.28
N THR A 27 -13.88 3.75 -11.31
CA THR A 27 -14.92 2.70 -11.20
C THR A 27 -14.37 1.32 -10.85
N LYS A 28 -13.06 1.10 -11.02
CA LYS A 28 -12.37 -0.16 -10.70
C LYS A 28 -11.56 -0.08 -9.42
N LEU A 29 -11.47 1.09 -8.78
CA LEU A 29 -10.79 1.24 -7.50
C LEU A 29 -11.59 0.58 -6.37
N PRO A 30 -10.93 0.13 -5.30
CA PRO A 30 -11.61 -0.23 -4.07
C PRO A 30 -12.50 0.93 -3.60
N LYS A 31 -13.72 0.61 -3.14
CA LYS A 31 -14.70 1.62 -2.71
C LYS A 31 -14.31 2.37 -1.44
N LYS A 32 -13.36 1.81 -0.67
CA LYS A 32 -12.86 2.35 0.59
C LYS A 32 -11.36 2.20 0.63
N ASP A 33 -10.71 3.20 1.22
CA ASP A 33 -9.27 3.18 1.46
C ASP A 33 -8.90 2.18 2.56
N PHE A 34 -7.81 1.43 2.34
CA PHE A 34 -7.25 0.50 3.32
C PHE A 34 -5.74 0.33 3.14
N VAL A 35 -5.06 -0.29 4.11
CA VAL A 35 -3.60 -0.23 4.23
C VAL A 35 -2.84 -0.76 3.03
N CYS A 36 -3.34 -1.79 2.32
CA CYS A 36 -2.63 -2.36 1.17
C CYS A 36 -2.56 -1.42 -0.04
N MET A 37 -3.39 -0.37 -0.10
CA MET A 37 -3.33 0.62 -1.18
C MET A 37 -2.06 1.47 -1.13
N TYR A 38 -1.46 1.58 0.06
CA TYR A 38 -0.29 2.42 0.35
C TYR A 38 0.94 1.59 0.76
N CYS A 39 0.84 0.26 0.71
CA CYS A 39 1.89 -0.66 1.13
C CYS A 39 2.73 -1.14 -0.06
N PRO A 40 4.07 -0.96 -0.07
CA PRO A 40 4.93 -1.40 -1.16
C PRO A 40 5.02 -2.94 -1.30
N ALA A 41 4.59 -3.69 -0.27
CA ALA A 41 4.44 -5.14 -0.37
C ALA A 41 3.17 -5.58 -1.11
N GLY A 42 2.20 -4.69 -1.32
CA GLY A 42 0.94 -4.97 -2.02
C GLY A 42 1.15 -4.97 -3.54
N MET A 43 1.09 -6.14 -4.15
CA MET A 43 1.12 -6.28 -5.61
C MET A 43 -0.30 -6.22 -6.16
N TRP A 44 -0.64 -5.11 -6.79
CA TRP A 44 -1.96 -4.86 -7.38
C TRP A 44 -2.00 -5.31 -8.84
N VAL A 45 -3.03 -6.10 -9.19
CA VAL A 45 -3.25 -6.64 -10.54
C VAL A 45 -4.72 -6.51 -10.91
N LEU A 46 -5.00 -5.91 -12.07
CA LEU A 46 -6.31 -6.01 -12.72
C LEU A 46 -6.26 -7.17 -13.73
N LYS A 47 -7.04 -8.23 -13.50
CA LYS A 47 -7.13 -9.40 -14.37
C LYS A 47 -8.56 -9.53 -14.88
N GLY A 48 -8.78 -9.12 -16.14
CA GLY A 48 -10.15 -8.93 -16.65
C GLY A 48 -10.83 -7.82 -15.85
N ASP A 49 -11.97 -8.12 -15.24
CA ASP A 49 -12.71 -7.17 -14.40
C ASP A 49 -12.39 -7.25 -12.91
N ALA A 50 -11.63 -8.27 -12.49
CA ALA A 50 -11.29 -8.49 -11.09
C ALA A 50 -9.98 -7.76 -10.72
N LEU A 51 -10.06 -6.89 -9.72
CA LEU A 51 -8.90 -6.27 -9.08
C LEU A 51 -8.47 -7.11 -7.89
N LEU A 52 -7.19 -7.47 -7.86
CA LEU A 52 -6.59 -8.28 -6.82
C LEU A 52 -5.40 -7.54 -6.20
N CYS A 53 -5.20 -7.75 -4.90
CA CYS A 53 -3.95 -7.40 -4.22
C CYS A 53 -3.33 -8.68 -3.66
N PHE A 54 -2.12 -9.02 -4.10
CA PHE A 54 -1.31 -10.08 -3.49
C PHE A 54 -0.25 -9.44 -2.59
N CYS A 55 -0.31 -9.72 -1.30
CA CYS A 55 0.64 -9.22 -0.32
C CYS A 55 1.88 -10.12 -0.28
N ARG A 56 3.05 -9.56 -0.65
CA ARG A 56 4.32 -10.29 -0.62
C ARG A 56 4.76 -10.71 0.79
N MET A 57 4.48 -9.89 1.80
CA MET A 57 4.86 -10.19 3.19
C MET A 57 4.06 -11.38 3.75
N MET A 58 2.78 -11.47 3.38
CA MET A 58 1.89 -12.56 3.82
C MET A 58 1.91 -13.76 2.87
N SER A 59 2.48 -13.61 1.67
CA SER A 59 2.42 -14.59 0.58
C SER A 59 0.98 -15.03 0.24
N SER A 60 0.03 -14.11 0.31
CA SER A 60 -1.40 -14.40 0.12
C SER A 60 -2.16 -13.24 -0.53
N VAL A 61 -3.37 -13.51 -1.01
CA VAL A 61 -4.30 -12.47 -1.50
C VAL A 61 -4.85 -11.70 -0.30
N SER A 62 -4.60 -10.38 -0.28
CA SER A 62 -5.04 -9.46 0.78
C SER A 62 -6.27 -8.64 0.39
N TYR A 63 -6.69 -8.71 -0.88
CA TYR A 63 -7.92 -8.09 -1.37
C TYR A 63 -8.34 -8.70 -2.73
N THR A 64 -9.64 -8.83 -2.94
CA THR A 64 -10.28 -9.10 -4.23
C THR A 64 -11.49 -8.18 -4.39
N SER A 65 -11.75 -7.70 -5.60
CA SER A 65 -12.98 -6.99 -5.96
C SER A 65 -14.07 -7.93 -6.49
N GLU A 66 -13.86 -9.24 -6.39
CA GLU A 66 -14.88 -10.24 -6.73
C GLU A 66 -16.12 -10.05 -5.85
N GLU A 67 -17.28 -10.07 -6.47
CA GLU A 67 -18.54 -9.74 -5.81
C GLU A 67 -18.82 -10.70 -4.65
N GLY A 68 -19.05 -10.14 -3.46
CA GLY A 68 -19.34 -10.92 -2.25
C GLY A 68 -18.12 -11.35 -1.43
N ASP A 69 -16.91 -11.26 -1.99
CA ASP A 69 -15.66 -11.69 -1.34
C ASP A 69 -14.67 -10.55 -1.04
N GLU A 70 -15.10 -9.29 -1.16
CA GLU A 70 -14.33 -8.11 -0.76
C GLU A 70 -13.94 -8.17 0.73
N ARG A 71 -12.71 -8.60 1.03
CA ARG A 71 -12.14 -8.68 2.38
C ARG A 71 -10.82 -7.91 2.48
N PRO A 72 -10.84 -6.57 2.54
CA PRO A 72 -9.63 -5.78 2.69
C PRO A 72 -8.96 -6.03 4.05
N VAL A 73 -7.64 -6.12 4.05
CA VAL A 73 -6.84 -6.05 5.28
C VAL A 73 -6.85 -4.60 5.76
N TRP A 74 -7.51 -4.31 6.88
CA TRP A 74 -7.61 -2.95 7.42
C TRP A 74 -6.36 -2.51 8.20
N LEU A 75 -5.68 -3.45 8.84
CA LEU A 75 -4.52 -3.20 9.70
C LEU A 75 -3.49 -4.31 9.48
N CYS A 76 -2.21 -3.94 9.32
CA CYS A 76 -1.10 -4.86 9.13
C CYS A 76 0.24 -4.12 9.33
N ASP A 77 1.25 -4.80 9.84
CA ASP A 77 2.61 -4.26 10.03
C ASP A 77 3.43 -4.21 8.72
N GLY A 78 2.85 -4.66 7.61
CA GLY A 78 3.53 -4.82 6.33
C GLY A 78 4.10 -3.51 5.77
N LEU A 79 3.51 -2.36 6.06
CA LEU A 79 4.03 -1.07 5.60
C LEU A 79 5.40 -0.77 6.23
N THR A 80 5.52 -0.97 7.54
CA THR A 80 6.77 -0.77 8.29
C THR A 80 7.84 -1.77 7.82
N LEU A 81 7.49 -3.05 7.81
CA LEU A 81 8.44 -4.13 7.45
C LEU A 81 8.91 -4.04 5.98
N ALA A 82 8.06 -3.57 5.08
CA ALA A 82 8.43 -3.44 3.66
C ALA A 82 9.36 -2.25 3.38
N GLN A 83 9.40 -1.24 4.27
CA GLN A 83 10.35 -0.12 4.19
C GLN A 83 11.73 -0.49 4.75
N GLU A 84 11.78 -1.39 5.74
CA GLU A 84 13.03 -1.85 6.36
C GLU A 84 13.95 -2.61 5.38
N GLY A 85 13.39 -3.29 4.38
CA GLY A 85 14.16 -4.01 3.35
C GLY A 85 14.63 -3.15 2.16
N ALA A 86 14.36 -1.84 2.16
CA ALA A 86 14.78 -0.89 1.12
C ALA A 86 15.96 0.00 1.56
N MET A 87 16.52 -0.23 2.76
CA MET A 87 17.79 0.31 3.24
C MET A 87 18.92 -0.69 3.02
#